data_AF-A0A2S0XS04-F1
#
_entry.id   AF-A0A2S0XS04-F1
#
_cell.length_a   1.000
_cell.length_b   1.000
_cell.length_c   1.000
_cell.angle_alpha   90.00
_cell.angle_beta   90.00
_cell.angle_gamma   90.00
#
_symmetry.space_group_name_H-M   'P 1'
#
loop_
_entity.id
_entity.type
_entity.pdbx_description
1 polymer ?
#
loop_
_entity_poly.entity_id
_entity_poly.type
_entity_poly.pdbx_seq_one_letter_code
_entity_poly.pdbx_strand_id
1 'polypeptide(L)'
;MSKSLADLAVEFWKLLNNYDRFIDVVPDIAKPRLAAQARFGKTRLATILQNEGMHLTVYDGHVFEPNLPVVAINDDEFASSDVLVISQTIEPTILQQLNVINVGKVYLAKSVSPRGL
;
A
#
# COMPACT_ATOMS: atom_id res chain seq x y z
N MET A 1 11.86 -10.52 16.74
CA MET A 1 11.28 -9.15 16.84
C MET A 1 10.85 -8.74 15.44
N SER A 2 9.69 -8.14 15.18
CA SER A 2 8.51 -7.86 16.00
C SER A 2 7.30 -7.84 15.04
N LYS A 3 6.61 -8.98 14.85
CA LYS A 3 5.35 -9.03 14.09
C LYS A 3 4.36 -7.97 14.57
N SER A 4 4.37 -7.68 15.88
CA SER A 4 3.59 -6.60 16.49
C SER A 4 3.97 -5.20 15.97
N LEU A 5 5.25 -4.92 15.69
CA LEU A 5 5.65 -3.65 15.08
C LEU A 5 5.23 -3.57 13.61
N ALA A 6 5.33 -4.67 12.87
CA ALA A 6 4.80 -4.74 11.51
C ALA A 6 3.27 -4.50 11.50
N ASP A 7 2.54 -5.13 12.43
CA ASP A 7 1.09 -4.94 12.57
C ASP A 7 0.73 -3.50 12.91
N LEU A 8 1.45 -2.89 13.86
CA LEU A 8 1.27 -1.47 14.18
C LEU A 8 1.58 -0.57 12.98
N ALA A 9 2.61 -0.89 12.21
CA ALA A 9 3.00 -0.14 11.02
C ALA A 9 1.95 -0.25 9.90
N VAL A 10 1.36 -1.42 9.70
CA VAL A 10 0.23 -1.63 8.77
C VAL A 10 -0.95 -0.75 9.18
N GLU A 11 -1.36 -0.78 10.45
CA GLU A 11 -2.49 0.02 10.93
C GLU A 11 -2.20 1.52 10.86
N PHE A 12 -0.98 1.95 11.20
CA PHE A 12 -0.59 3.35 11.11
C PHE A 12 -0.52 3.83 9.65
N TRP A 13 -0.06 2.99 8.72
CA TRP A 13 -0.09 3.30 7.29
C TRP A 13 -1.54 3.44 6.78
N LYS A 14 -2.45 2.53 7.16
CA LYS A 14 -3.87 2.63 6.78
C LYS A 14 -4.48 3.94 7.27
N LEU A 15 -4.19 4.32 8.52
CA LEU A 15 -4.63 5.59 9.10
C LEU A 15 -4.10 6.78 8.31
N LEU A 16 -2.80 6.81 7.98
CA LEU A 16 -2.18 7.88 7.19
C LEU A 16 -2.78 7.96 5.78
N ASN A 17 -3.04 6.82 5.14
CA ASN A 17 -3.64 6.77 3.80
C ASN A 17 -5.10 7.25 3.81
N ASN A 18 -5.88 6.90 4.82
CA ASN A 18 -7.22 7.45 5.02
C ASN A 18 -7.17 8.94 5.35
N TYR A 19 -6.14 9.39 6.07
CA TYR A 19 -5.93 10.79 6.37
C TYR A 19 -5.61 11.61 5.11
N ASP A 20 -4.86 11.07 4.14
CA ASP A 20 -4.69 11.72 2.83
C ASP A 20 -6.04 11.93 2.12
N ARG A 21 -6.88 10.90 2.05
CA ARG A 21 -8.22 11.00 1.45
C ARG A 21 -9.10 12.03 2.17
N PHE A 22 -8.97 12.12 3.49
CA PHE A 22 -9.66 13.14 4.27
C PHE A 22 -9.17 14.54 3.92
N ILE A 23 -7.87 14.73 3.69
CA ILE A 23 -7.31 16.03 3.30
C ILE A 23 -7.92 16.54 2.00
N ASP A 24 -8.25 15.65 1.06
CA ASP A 24 -8.84 16.04 -0.22
C ASP A 24 -10.22 16.70 -0.08
N VAL A 25 -10.97 16.36 0.97
CA VAL A 25 -12.36 16.83 1.20
C VAL A 25 -12.50 17.97 2.22
N VAL A 26 -11.41 18.39 2.88
CA VAL A 26 -11.44 19.55 3.80
C VAL A 26 -11.35 20.89 3.05
N PRO A 27 -11.71 22.03 3.68
CA PRO A 27 -11.49 23.35 3.10
C PRO A 27 -10.01 23.61 2.78
N ASP A 28 -9.75 24.31 1.66
CA ASP A 28 -8.38 24.53 1.16
C ASP A 28 -7.46 25.23 2.16
N ILE A 29 -8.00 26.10 3.01
CA ILE A 29 -7.23 26.79 4.06
C ILE A 29 -6.61 25.82 5.09
N ALA A 30 -7.20 24.63 5.29
CA ALA A 30 -6.70 23.63 6.21
C ALA A 30 -5.71 22.64 5.53
N LYS A 31 -5.78 22.46 4.21
CA LYS A 31 -5.02 21.44 3.47
C LYS A 31 -3.50 21.52 3.69
N PRO A 32 -2.82 22.69 3.61
CA PRO A 32 -1.36 22.75 3.73
C PRO A 32 -0.85 22.21 5.07
N ARG A 33 -1.54 22.55 6.16
CA ARG A 33 -1.17 22.11 7.52
C ARG A 33 -1.35 20.61 7.68
N LEU A 34 -2.50 20.08 7.26
CA LEU A 34 -2.81 18.65 7.38
C LEU A 34 -1.88 17.80 6.49
N ALA A 35 -1.60 18.26 5.26
CA ALA A 35 -0.65 17.60 4.36
C ALA A 35 0.79 17.57 4.93
N ALA A 36 1.22 18.63 5.60
CA ALA A 36 2.50 18.64 6.31
C ALA A 36 2.53 17.61 7.45
N GLN A 37 1.44 17.46 8.21
CA GLN A 37 1.31 16.45 9.27
C GLN A 37 1.33 15.03 8.71
N ALA A 38 0.60 14.77 7.62
CA ALA A 38 0.59 13.48 6.93
C ALA A 38 2.00 13.10 6.43
N ARG A 39 2.69 14.04 5.77
CA ARG A 39 4.07 13.84 5.29
C ARG A 39 5.02 13.54 6.44
N PHE A 40 4.95 14.29 7.54
CA PHE A 40 5.76 14.03 8.72
C PHE A 40 5.50 12.64 9.30
N GLY A 41 4.23 12.24 9.44
CA GLY A 41 3.85 10.92 9.93
C GLY A 41 4.37 9.79 9.06
N LYS A 42 4.26 9.92 7.73
CA LYS A 42 4.81 8.96 6.75
C LYS A 42 6.33 8.85 6.85
N THR A 43 7.04 9.99 6.89
CA THR A 43 8.50 9.99 7.06
C THR A 43 8.90 9.34 8.38
N ARG A 44 8.18 9.64 9.48
CA ARG A 44 8.47 9.06 10.79
C ARG A 44 8.25 7.55 10.82
N LEU A 45 7.16 7.06 10.22
CA LEU A 45 6.91 5.62 10.08
C LEU A 45 8.04 4.94 9.29
N ALA A 46 8.43 5.51 8.14
CA ALA A 46 9.52 4.98 7.33
C ALA A 46 10.85 4.92 8.11
N THR A 47 11.20 5.97 8.87
CA THR A 47 12.40 5.97 9.71
C THR A 47 12.35 4.92 10.81
N ILE A 48 11.21 4.75 11.48
CA ILE A 48 11.04 3.72 12.53
C ILE A 48 11.25 2.33 11.95
N LEU A 49 10.64 2.02 10.80
CA LEU A 49 10.81 0.74 10.13
C LEU A 49 12.25 0.52 9.67
N GLN A 50 12.88 1.55 9.09
CA GLN A 50 14.26 1.47 8.63
C GLN A 50 15.24 1.16 9.76
N ASN A 51 15.05 1.74 10.96
CA ASN A 51 15.88 1.46 12.13
C ASN A 51 15.79 -0.01 12.59
N GLU A 52 14.70 -0.69 12.25
CA GLU A 52 14.46 -2.10 12.54
C GLU A 52 14.75 -3.01 11.33
N GLY A 53 15.37 -2.45 10.27
CA GLY A 53 15.67 -3.17 9.03
C GLY A 53 14.43 -3.59 8.23
N MET A 54 13.29 -2.94 8.47
CA MET A 54 12.03 -3.22 7.80
C MET A 54 11.72 -2.20 6.71
N HIS A 55 11.05 -2.66 5.66
CA HIS A 55 10.59 -1.85 4.54
C HIS A 55 9.09 -2.07 4.32
N LEU A 56 8.37 -0.96 4.18
CA LEU A 56 6.96 -0.95 3.79
C LEU A 56 6.89 -0.75 2.28
N THR A 57 6.19 -1.64 1.59
CA THR A 57 6.03 -1.62 0.13
C THR A 57 4.56 -1.62 -0.24
N VAL A 58 4.21 -0.79 -1.23
CA VAL A 58 2.89 -0.73 -1.87
C VAL A 58 3.09 -1.03 -3.35
N TYR A 59 2.05 -1.56 -4.00
CA TYR A 59 2.16 -2.06 -5.37
C TYR A 59 1.16 -1.41 -6.33
N ASP A 60 0.54 -0.30 -5.93
CA ASP A 60 -0.38 0.46 -6.78
C ASP A 60 0.23 0.72 -8.17
N GLY A 61 -0.54 0.40 -9.21
CA GLY A 61 -0.13 0.54 -10.61
C GLY A 61 0.77 -0.58 -11.17
N HIS A 62 1.25 -1.52 -10.34
CA HIS A 62 2.06 -2.64 -10.84
C HIS A 62 1.16 -3.68 -11.53
N VAL A 63 1.73 -4.39 -12.52
CA VAL A 63 1.12 -5.61 -13.04
C VAL A 63 1.05 -6.63 -11.92
N PHE A 64 -0.10 -7.29 -11.77
CA PHE A 64 -0.25 -8.33 -10.77
C PHE A 64 0.45 -9.60 -11.26
N GLU A 65 1.50 -9.99 -10.54
CA GLU A 65 2.21 -11.25 -10.76
C GLU A 65 2.02 -12.16 -9.53
N PRO A 66 1.84 -13.49 -9.71
CA PRO A 66 1.63 -14.42 -8.60
C PRO A 66 2.78 -14.52 -7.59
N ASN A 67 3.97 -14.05 -7.94
CA ASN A 67 5.16 -14.04 -7.08
C ASN A 67 5.22 -12.81 -6.14
N LEU A 68 4.33 -11.82 -6.32
CA LEU A 68 4.28 -10.66 -5.45
C LEU A 68 3.81 -11.09 -4.05
N PRO A 69 4.39 -10.53 -2.97
CA PRO A 69 4.01 -10.86 -1.60
C PRO A 69 2.70 -10.14 -1.19
N VAL A 70 1.64 -10.33 -1.98
CA VAL A 70 0.31 -9.74 -1.78
C VAL A 70 -0.78 -10.79 -2.02
N VAL A 71 -1.95 -10.58 -1.42
CA VAL A 71 -3.18 -11.32 -1.69
C VAL A 71 -4.19 -10.37 -2.33
N ALA A 72 -4.75 -10.76 -3.46
CA ALA A 72 -5.85 -10.05 -4.08
C ALA A 72 -7.16 -10.39 -3.35
N ILE A 73 -7.92 -9.36 -2.96
CA ILE A 73 -9.18 -9.52 -2.21
C ILE A 73 -10.35 -9.88 -3.15
N ASN A 74 -10.25 -9.48 -4.41
CA ASN A 74 -11.29 -9.64 -5.44
C ASN A 74 -10.80 -10.51 -6.61
N ASP A 75 -9.96 -11.50 -6.33
CA ASP A 75 -9.39 -12.38 -7.37
C ASP A 75 -10.46 -13.21 -8.09
N ASP A 76 -11.55 -13.53 -7.40
CA ASP A 76 -12.72 -14.24 -7.89
C ASP A 76 -13.52 -13.48 -8.96
N GLU A 77 -13.28 -12.17 -9.13
CA GLU A 77 -13.94 -11.33 -10.14
C GLU A 77 -13.32 -11.44 -11.54
N PHE A 78 -12.19 -12.15 -11.71
CA PHE A 78 -11.39 -12.15 -12.95
C PHE A 78 -11.18 -13.53 -13.55
N ALA A 79 -11.02 -13.58 -14.88
CA ALA A 79 -10.64 -14.80 -15.59
C ALA A 79 -9.12 -15.00 -15.57
N SER A 80 -8.66 -16.24 -15.64
CA SER A 80 -7.22 -16.58 -15.69
C SER A 80 -6.48 -16.01 -16.92
N SER A 81 -7.23 -15.62 -17.96
CA SER A 81 -6.70 -14.96 -19.16
C SER A 81 -6.62 -13.44 -19.06
N ASP A 82 -7.20 -12.83 -18.03
CA ASP A 82 -7.17 -11.38 -17.86
C ASP A 82 -5.75 -10.92 -17.45
N VAL A 83 -5.28 -9.82 -18.06
CA VAL A 83 -4.09 -9.11 -17.58
C VAL A 83 -4.54 -8.15 -16.50
N LEU A 84 -4.06 -8.35 -15.28
CA LEU A 84 -4.49 -7.59 -14.11
C LEU A 84 -3.40 -6.63 -13.63
N VAL A 85 -3.83 -5.48 -13.14
CA VAL A 85 -2.98 -4.50 -12.44
C VAL A 85 -3.51 -4.32 -11.02
N ILE A 86 -2.60 -4.01 -10.10
CA ILE A 86 -2.95 -3.66 -8.74
C ILE A 86 -3.52 -2.24 -8.76
N SER A 87 -4.84 -2.13 -8.66
CA SER A 87 -5.54 -0.85 -8.69
C SER A 87 -5.38 -0.08 -7.39
N GLN A 88 -5.29 -0.82 -6.28
CA GLN A 88 -5.19 -0.22 -4.95
C GLN A 88 -4.52 -1.17 -3.96
N THR A 89 -3.54 -0.67 -3.21
CA THR A 89 -3.07 -1.34 -1.99
C THR A 89 -4.03 -1.08 -0.82
N ILE A 90 -4.52 -2.13 -0.19
CA ILE A 90 -5.40 -2.09 1.00
C ILE A 90 -4.59 -2.28 2.28
N GLU A 91 -3.64 -3.21 2.24
CA GLU A 91 -2.64 -3.41 3.30
C GLU A 91 -1.26 -3.49 2.64
N PRO A 92 -0.25 -2.78 3.16
CA PRO A 92 1.06 -2.80 2.56
C PRO A 92 1.79 -4.09 2.91
N THR A 93 2.70 -4.51 2.05
CA THR A 93 3.66 -5.56 2.38
C THR A 93 4.73 -4.98 3.30
N ILE A 94 5.12 -5.73 4.33
CA ILE A 94 6.28 -5.41 5.15
C ILE A 94 7.33 -6.50 4.97
N LEU A 95 8.51 -6.08 4.54
CA LEU A 95 9.68 -6.92 4.34
C LEU A 95 10.73 -6.63 5.41
N GLN A 96 11.45 -7.65 5.84
CA GLN A 96 12.68 -7.52 6.61
C GLN A 96 13.76 -8.35 5.91
N GLN A 97 14.74 -7.69 5.31
CA GLN A 97 15.71 -8.31 4.39
C GLN A 97 15.00 -9.02 3.23
N LEU A 98 14.96 -10.35 3.21
CA LEU A 98 14.26 -11.17 2.20
C LEU A 98 12.99 -11.84 2.76
N ASN A 99 12.67 -11.62 4.03
CA ASN A 99 11.52 -12.24 4.68
C ASN A 99 10.29 -11.34 4.60
N VAL A 100 9.17 -11.92 4.18
CA VAL A 100 7.86 -11.27 4.26
C VAL A 100 7.34 -11.37 5.68
N ILE A 101 7.27 -10.23 6.37
CA ILE A 101 6.73 -10.15 7.74
C ILE A 101 5.22 -9.90 7.72
N ASN A 102 4.75 -9.11 6.73
CA ASN A 102 3.34 -8.92 6.44
C ASN A 102 3.10 -9.07 4.94
N VAL A 103 2.18 -9.98 4.57
CA VAL A 103 1.68 -10.11 3.19
C VAL A 103 0.69 -8.98 2.94
N GLY A 104 0.89 -8.23 1.86
CA GLY A 104 0.00 -7.12 1.51
C GLY A 104 -1.37 -7.62 1.07
N LYS A 105 -2.36 -6.73 1.07
CA LYS A 105 -3.67 -7.01 0.47
C LYS A 105 -3.97 -5.95 -0.57
N VAL A 106 -4.49 -6.36 -1.71
CA VAL A 106 -4.68 -5.48 -2.85
C VAL A 106 -6.04 -5.69 -3.49
N TYR A 107 -6.54 -4.66 -4.16
CA TYR A 107 -7.56 -4.82 -5.21
C TYR A 107 -6.89 -4.86 -6.57
N LEU A 108 -7.48 -5.68 -7.44
CA LEU A 108 -7.09 -5.78 -8.84
C LEU A 108 -8.07 -5.02 -9.72
N ALA A 109 -7.59 -4.60 -10.88
CA ALA A 109 -8.40 -4.15 -12.00
C ALA A 109 -7.85 -4.74 -13.30
N LYS A 110 -8.70 -4.87 -14.32
CA LYS A 110 -8.22 -5.22 -15.66
C LYS A 110 -7.29 -4.14 -16.17
N SER A 111 -6.14 -4.53 -16.70
CA SER A 111 -5.21 -3.63 -17.36
C SER A 111 -5.91 -2.99 -18.56
N VAL A 112 -5.95 -1.67 -18.59
CA VAL A 112 -6.38 -0.92 -19.78
C VAL A 112 -5.20 -0.90 -20.74
N SER A 113 -4.90 -2.03 -21.37
CA SER A 113 -3.93 -2.04 -22.46
C SER A 113 -4.52 -1.22 -23.61
N PRO A 114 -3.82 -0.21 -24.17
CA PRO A 114 -4.23 0.38 -25.43
C PRO A 114 -3.92 -0.62 -26.55
N ARG A 115 -4.83 -1.61 -26.72
CA ARG A 115 -4.93 -2.57 -27.82
C ARG A 115 -3.74 -3.50 -28.07
N GLY A 116 -4.08 -4.68 -28.59
CA GLY A 116 -3.12 -5.55 -29.23
C GLY A 116 -2.35 -4.86 -30.34
N LEU A 117 -1.09 -5.23 -30.42
CA LEU A 117 -0.30 -5.38 -31.63
C LEU A 117 0.32 -6.78 -31.56
#